data_AF-A0A3S9QAR0-F1
#
_entry.id   AF-A0A3S9QAR0-F1
#
_cell.length_a   1.000
_cell.length_b   1.000
_cell.length_c   1.000
_cell.angle_alpha   90.00
_cell.angle_beta   90.00
_cell.angle_gamma   90.00
#
_symmetry.space_group_name_H-M   'P 1'
#
loop_
_entity.id
_entity.type
_entity.pdbx_description
1 polymer ?
#
loop_
_entity_poly.entity_id
_entity_poly.type
_entity_poly.pdbx_seq_one_letter_code
_entity_poly.pdbx_strand_id
1 'polypeptide(L)'
;MLKKNLSAALIALSLIAGCSSLSNEQRANVDRDVEVGRIIAEIDAVGYEAVNVSPGIDEFLNGLSAFVEQQRNVSVQYREVVKQHRDVTSFLAVNEGKTPEELLVEIDAFDLGSKNENDKIATKLAAYTKATETISEENSKLTVELIEQGVRLGYLVTQYGTQVAQATAINVATGFFKSDDAEEELTVGTAVLRAKDQLALLNEINGLIEADQDVAESLINLQEQLDARG
;
A
#
# COMPACT_ATOMS: atom_id res chain seq x y z
N MET A 1 5.91 -35.41 6.69
CA MET A 1 5.40 -34.72 7.89
C MET A 1 6.53 -33.89 8.50
N LEU A 2 6.47 -32.57 8.33
CA LEU A 2 7.10 -31.59 9.22
C LEU A 2 6.45 -30.23 8.93
N LYS A 3 5.26 -30.04 9.53
CA LYS A 3 4.75 -28.71 9.85
C LYS A 3 5.59 -28.19 11.01
N LYS A 4 6.11 -26.96 10.92
CA LYS A 4 6.48 -26.13 12.06
C LYS A 4 6.68 -24.69 11.60
N ASN A 5 5.60 -23.92 11.73
CA ASN A 5 5.54 -22.59 12.31
C ASN A 5 6.74 -21.67 12.03
N LEU A 6 6.65 -20.88 10.95
CA LEU A 6 7.24 -19.54 10.96
C LEU A 6 6.19 -18.57 11.46
N SER A 7 6.13 -18.45 12.79
CA SER A 7 5.54 -17.30 13.47
C SER A 7 6.68 -16.55 14.15
N ALA A 8 6.62 -15.23 14.07
CA ALA A 8 7.51 -14.25 14.69
C ALA A 8 8.83 -13.95 13.93
N ALA A 9 8.82 -12.86 13.17
CA ALA A 9 9.30 -11.57 13.67
C ALA A 9 9.31 -10.54 12.52
N LEU A 10 8.14 -9.99 12.17
CA LEU A 10 8.12 -8.69 11.50
C LEU A 10 8.42 -7.66 12.59
N ILE A 11 9.66 -7.18 12.60
CA ILE A 11 10.07 -6.05 13.41
C ILE A 11 9.21 -4.88 12.95
N ALA A 12 8.29 -4.48 13.82
CA ALA A 12 7.55 -3.24 13.69
C ALA A 12 8.55 -2.09 13.53
N LEU A 13 8.65 -1.57 12.30
CA LEU A 13 9.20 -0.24 12.04
C LEU A 13 8.16 0.76 12.54
N SER A 14 8.19 0.99 13.84
CA SER A 14 7.43 2.00 14.56
C SER A 14 7.95 3.41 14.26
N LEU A 15 7.94 3.82 12.99
CA LEU A 15 8.21 5.20 12.56
C LEU A 15 7.37 5.58 11.32
N ILE A 16 6.05 5.37 11.39
CA ILE A 16 5.10 6.09 10.54
C ILE A 16 4.04 6.69 11.46
N ALA A 17 4.38 7.84 12.04
CA ALA A 17 3.37 8.79 12.49
C ALA A 17 2.71 9.35 11.22
N GLY A 18 1.65 8.69 10.77
CA GLY A 18 0.90 9.07 9.57
C GLY A 18 -0.42 8.30 9.48
N CYS A 19 -0.38 6.96 9.47
CA CYS A 19 -1.58 6.16 9.17
C CYS A 19 -1.97 5.14 10.25
N SER A 20 -1.30 5.13 11.41
CA SER A 20 -1.73 4.32 12.57
C SER A 20 -2.92 4.90 13.34
N SER A 21 -3.47 6.05 12.91
CA SER A 21 -4.50 6.80 13.66
C SER A 21 -5.89 6.83 13.02
N LEU A 22 -6.10 6.24 11.84
CA LEU A 22 -7.43 6.19 11.24
C LEU A 22 -8.31 5.20 12.00
N SER A 23 -9.41 5.70 12.57
CA SER A 23 -10.44 4.87 13.19
C SER A 23 -11.10 3.97 12.13
N ASN A 24 -11.67 2.84 12.55
CA ASN A 24 -12.41 1.93 11.65
C ASN A 24 -13.55 2.67 10.91
N GLU A 25 -14.13 3.71 11.52
CA GLU A 25 -15.15 4.58 10.90
C GLU A 25 -14.58 5.54 9.85
N GLN A 26 -13.32 5.98 10.00
CA GLN A 26 -12.62 6.76 8.99
C GLN A 26 -12.21 5.87 7.82
N ARG A 27 -11.77 4.63 8.07
CA ARG A 27 -11.50 3.64 7.01
C ARG A 27 -12.75 3.26 6.21
N ALA A 28 -13.91 3.13 6.88
CA ALA A 28 -15.19 2.82 6.24
C ALA A 28 -15.77 3.97 5.38
N ASN A 29 -15.29 5.21 5.54
CA ASN A 29 -15.73 6.38 4.76
C ASN A 29 -14.69 6.91 3.77
N VAL A 30 -13.51 6.29 3.71
CA VAL A 30 -12.50 6.65 2.71
C VAL A 30 -12.87 5.98 1.40
N ASP A 31 -13.27 6.79 0.42
CA ASP A 31 -13.41 6.35 -0.96
C ASP A 31 -12.04 5.81 -1.41
N ARG A 32 -11.96 4.50 -1.66
CA ARG A 32 -10.71 3.83 -2.05
C ARG A 32 -10.08 4.49 -3.28
N ASP A 33 -10.87 5.09 -4.19
CA ASP A 33 -10.35 5.88 -5.32
C ASP A 33 -9.63 7.16 -4.85
N VAL A 34 -10.21 7.86 -3.88
CA VAL A 34 -9.63 9.09 -3.31
C VAL A 34 -8.31 8.78 -2.61
N GLU A 35 -8.26 7.69 -1.85
CA GLU A 35 -7.06 7.31 -1.09
C GLU A 35 -5.92 6.86 -2.00
N VAL A 36 -6.22 5.96 -2.94
CA VAL A 36 -5.23 5.54 -3.94
C VAL A 36 -4.78 6.74 -4.78
N GLY A 37 -5.70 7.65 -5.10
CA GLY A 37 -5.40 8.90 -5.79
C GLY A 37 -4.48 9.83 -5.00
N ARG A 38 -4.69 9.96 -3.68
CA ARG A 38 -3.82 10.72 -2.76
C ARG A 38 -2.42 10.12 -2.75
N ILE A 39 -2.30 8.80 -2.55
CA ILE A 39 -1.00 8.13 -2.48
C ILE A 39 -0.23 8.27 -3.79
N ILE A 40 -0.89 8.09 -4.95
CA ILE A 40 -0.24 8.30 -6.27
C ILE A 40 0.27 9.74 -6.40
N ALA A 41 -0.53 10.73 -6.00
CA ALA A 41 -0.12 12.14 -6.07
C ALA A 41 1.06 12.45 -5.14
N GLU A 42 1.10 11.83 -3.95
CA GLU A 42 2.23 11.97 -3.02
C GLU A 42 3.49 11.27 -3.56
N ILE A 43 3.36 10.10 -4.17
CA ILE A 43 4.47 9.42 -4.85
C ILE A 43 5.02 10.33 -5.98
N ASP A 44 4.14 10.89 -6.80
CA ASP A 44 4.51 11.81 -7.89
C ASP A 44 5.19 13.08 -7.35
N ALA A 45 4.74 13.60 -6.21
CA ALA A 45 5.29 14.80 -5.58
C ALA A 45 6.67 14.57 -4.94
N VAL A 46 6.90 13.39 -4.37
CA VAL A 46 8.22 12.99 -3.84
C VAL A 46 9.24 12.79 -4.97
N GLY A 47 8.77 12.40 -6.15
CA GLY A 47 9.55 12.39 -7.38
C GLY A 47 10.39 11.12 -7.60
N TYR A 48 11.03 11.08 -8.77
CA TYR A 48 11.77 9.94 -9.31
C TYR A 48 13.19 10.30 -9.74
N GLU A 49 13.67 11.51 -9.41
CA GLU A 49 14.89 12.04 -9.98
C GLU A 49 16.10 11.22 -9.57
N ALA A 50 16.98 10.97 -10.54
CA ALA A 50 18.23 10.28 -10.29
C ALA A 50 19.05 11.03 -9.22
N VAL A 51 19.52 10.27 -8.24
CA VAL A 51 20.40 10.78 -7.19
C VAL A 51 21.85 10.64 -7.62
N ASN A 52 22.59 11.72 -7.39
CA ASN A 52 24.04 11.77 -7.58
C ASN A 52 24.68 12.45 -6.37
N VAL A 53 24.78 11.69 -5.27
CA VAL A 53 25.36 12.12 -3.99
C VAL A 53 26.58 11.28 -3.60
N SER A 54 26.64 10.00 -3.96
CA SER A 54 27.79 9.11 -3.70
C SER A 54 27.64 7.75 -4.42
N PRO A 55 28.71 7.21 -5.06
CA PRO A 55 28.64 6.03 -5.94
C PRO A 55 27.96 4.76 -5.38
N GLY A 56 27.96 4.53 -4.07
CA GLY A 56 27.27 3.38 -3.45
C GLY A 56 25.85 3.69 -2.95
N ILE A 57 25.53 4.96 -2.74
CA ILE A 57 24.21 5.44 -2.33
C ILE A 57 23.34 5.65 -3.56
N ASP A 58 23.94 6.16 -4.63
CA ASP A 58 23.29 6.44 -5.91
C ASP A 58 22.72 5.16 -6.53
N GLU A 59 23.44 4.05 -6.48
CA GLU A 59 22.95 2.76 -6.99
C GLU A 59 21.68 2.32 -6.27
N PHE A 60 21.66 2.37 -4.93
CA PHE A 60 20.48 2.04 -4.14
C PHE A 60 19.32 3.00 -4.42
N LEU A 61 19.55 4.31 -4.36
CA LEU A 61 18.49 5.31 -4.50
C LEU A 61 17.90 5.36 -5.90
N ASN A 62 18.72 5.14 -6.93
CA ASN A 62 18.25 5.06 -8.31
C ASN A 62 17.51 3.74 -8.57
N GLY A 63 17.96 2.63 -7.99
CA GLY A 63 17.23 1.36 -8.00
C GLY A 63 15.86 1.48 -7.32
N LEU A 64 15.81 2.12 -6.15
CA LEU A 64 14.55 2.41 -5.46
C LEU A 64 13.63 3.29 -6.31
N SER A 65 14.15 4.32 -6.98
CA SER A 65 13.32 5.21 -7.80
C SER A 65 12.64 4.47 -8.97
N ALA A 66 13.35 3.55 -9.63
CA ALA A 66 12.76 2.69 -10.66
C ALA A 66 11.67 1.77 -10.09
N PHE A 67 11.89 1.25 -8.88
CA PHE A 67 10.91 0.44 -8.18
C PHE A 67 9.64 1.24 -7.81
N VAL A 68 9.82 2.48 -7.35
CA VAL A 68 8.71 3.39 -7.03
C VAL A 68 7.87 3.68 -8.28
N GLU A 69 8.51 3.89 -9.43
CA GLU A 69 7.82 4.08 -10.71
C GLU A 69 7.00 2.84 -11.11
N GLN A 70 7.55 1.64 -10.90
CA GLN A 70 6.82 0.40 -11.16
C GLN A 70 5.60 0.25 -10.25
N GLN A 71 5.75 0.45 -8.93
CA GLN A 71 4.62 0.36 -8.00
C GLN A 71 3.57 1.44 -8.29
N ARG A 72 3.98 2.65 -8.70
CA ARG A 72 3.06 3.70 -9.12
C ARG A 72 2.19 3.24 -10.30
N ASN A 73 2.76 2.54 -11.28
CA ASN A 73 1.99 1.98 -12.40
C ASN A 73 0.99 0.90 -11.96
N VAL A 74 1.38 0.01 -11.05
CA VAL A 74 0.46 -0.97 -10.43
C VAL A 74 -0.68 -0.24 -9.69
N SER A 75 -0.35 0.82 -8.97
CA SER A 75 -1.31 1.64 -8.21
C SER A 75 -2.31 2.35 -9.12
N VAL A 76 -1.88 2.85 -10.27
CA VAL A 76 -2.78 3.46 -11.28
C VAL A 76 -3.75 2.41 -11.83
N GLN A 77 -3.27 1.21 -12.17
CA GLN A 77 -4.13 0.12 -12.63
C GLN A 77 -5.16 -0.28 -11.57
N TYR A 78 -4.70 -0.44 -10.32
CA TYR A 78 -5.56 -0.73 -9.19
C TYR A 78 -6.63 0.33 -8.99
N ARG A 79 -6.27 1.62 -9.07
CA ARG A 79 -7.21 2.73 -8.97
C ARG A 79 -8.34 2.66 -10.00
N GLU A 80 -8.04 2.27 -11.24
CA GLU A 80 -9.05 2.13 -12.28
C GLU A 80 -10.02 0.97 -11.99
N VAL A 81 -9.52 -0.15 -11.46
CA VAL A 81 -10.38 -1.26 -11.00
C VAL A 81 -11.25 -0.82 -9.83
N VAL A 82 -10.69 -0.13 -8.84
CA VAL A 82 -11.41 0.42 -7.69
C VAL A 82 -12.58 1.32 -8.13
N LYS A 83 -12.38 2.19 -9.12
CA LYS A 83 -13.45 3.05 -9.67
C LYS A 83 -14.57 2.25 -10.32
N GLN A 84 -14.23 1.20 -11.05
CA GLN A 84 -15.20 0.35 -11.76
C GLN A 84 -15.98 -0.55 -10.80
N HIS A 85 -15.39 -0.89 -9.66
CA HIS A 85 -15.93 -1.80 -8.65
C HIS A 85 -16.18 -1.10 -7.30
N ARG A 86 -16.63 0.16 -7.34
CA ARG A 86 -16.76 1.01 -6.13
C ARG A 86 -17.67 0.41 -5.06
N ASP A 87 -18.71 -0.31 -5.47
CA ASP A 87 -19.61 -1.00 -4.55
C ASP A 87 -18.94 -2.16 -3.83
N VAL A 88 -18.11 -2.94 -4.52
CA VAL A 88 -17.26 -3.98 -3.93
C VAL A 88 -16.28 -3.37 -2.94
N THR A 89 -15.51 -2.36 -3.34
CA THR A 89 -14.50 -1.76 -2.45
C THR A 89 -15.12 -1.10 -1.22
N SER A 90 -16.30 -0.49 -1.37
CA SER A 90 -17.08 0.02 -0.23
C SER A 90 -17.55 -1.10 0.69
N PHE A 91 -18.05 -2.21 0.11
CA PHE A 91 -18.45 -3.38 0.89
C PHE A 91 -17.26 -3.99 1.64
N LEU A 92 -16.11 -4.13 1.00
CA LEU A 92 -14.89 -4.65 1.62
C LEU A 92 -14.42 -3.74 2.76
N ALA A 93 -14.42 -2.42 2.57
CA ALA A 93 -14.00 -1.46 3.59
C ALA A 93 -14.90 -1.48 4.84
N VAL A 94 -16.23 -1.56 4.67
CA VAL A 94 -17.17 -1.63 5.80
C VAL A 94 -17.07 -2.96 6.57
N ASN A 95 -16.59 -4.01 5.91
CA ASN A 95 -16.43 -5.35 6.46
C ASN A 95 -14.96 -5.70 6.77
N GLU A 96 -14.06 -4.71 6.80
CA GLU A 96 -12.65 -4.91 7.11
C GLU A 96 -12.49 -5.63 8.47
N GLY A 97 -11.64 -6.65 8.49
CA GLY A 97 -11.32 -7.42 9.70
C GLY A 97 -12.35 -8.49 10.09
N LYS A 98 -13.45 -8.65 9.34
CA LYS A 98 -14.36 -9.79 9.50
C LYS A 98 -13.72 -11.09 9.04
N THR A 99 -14.11 -12.21 9.65
CA THR A 99 -13.67 -13.54 9.17
C THR A 99 -14.38 -13.90 7.85
N PRO A 100 -13.85 -14.88 7.10
CA PRO A 100 -14.49 -15.32 5.86
C PRO A 100 -15.96 -15.75 6.05
N GLU A 101 -16.25 -16.44 7.16
CA GLU A 101 -17.61 -16.86 7.51
C GLU A 101 -18.55 -15.68 7.81
N GLU A 102 -18.04 -14.66 8.51
CA GLU A 102 -18.79 -13.43 8.79
C GLU A 102 -19.04 -12.65 7.50
N LEU A 103 -18.05 -12.59 6.61
CA LEU A 103 -18.18 -11.96 5.29
C LEU A 103 -19.25 -12.63 4.42
N LEU A 104 -19.37 -13.95 4.44
CA LEU A 104 -20.47 -14.63 3.73
C LEU A 104 -21.85 -14.24 4.25
N VAL A 105 -22.00 -14.11 5.57
CA VAL A 105 -23.26 -13.67 6.17
C VAL A 105 -23.61 -12.26 5.69
N GLU A 106 -22.62 -11.38 5.56
CA GLU A 106 -22.82 -10.02 5.06
C GLU A 106 -23.11 -9.98 3.56
N ILE A 107 -22.51 -10.87 2.77
CA ILE A 107 -22.82 -11.04 1.34
C ILE A 107 -24.28 -11.48 1.19
N ASP A 108 -24.70 -12.52 1.90
CA ASP A 108 -26.07 -13.02 1.87
C ASP A 108 -27.05 -11.91 2.28
N ALA A 109 -26.75 -11.19 3.36
CA ALA A 109 -27.58 -10.08 3.85
C ALA A 109 -27.70 -8.94 2.82
N PHE A 110 -26.59 -8.59 2.14
CA PHE A 110 -26.57 -7.58 1.10
C PHE A 110 -27.39 -8.03 -0.13
N ASP A 111 -27.24 -9.29 -0.52
CA ASP A 111 -27.84 -9.84 -1.74
C ASP A 111 -29.34 -10.11 -1.61
N LEU A 112 -29.88 -10.27 -0.40
CA LEU A 112 -31.32 -10.36 -0.15
C LEU A 112 -32.10 -9.14 -0.67
N GLY A 113 -31.45 -7.98 -0.76
CA GLY A 113 -32.05 -6.75 -1.31
C GLY A 113 -32.04 -6.66 -2.84
N SER A 114 -31.27 -7.52 -3.52
CA SER A 114 -31.00 -7.43 -4.95
C SER A 114 -32.00 -8.23 -5.77
N LYS A 115 -32.61 -7.57 -6.76
CA LYS A 115 -33.60 -8.21 -7.66
C LYS A 115 -32.98 -8.88 -8.89
N ASN A 116 -31.75 -8.48 -9.24
CA ASN A 116 -31.02 -8.99 -10.40
C ASN A 116 -29.70 -9.61 -9.95
N GLU A 117 -29.26 -10.67 -10.63
CA GLU A 117 -28.01 -11.35 -10.34
C GLU A 117 -26.80 -10.39 -10.46
N ASN A 118 -26.78 -9.54 -11.48
CA ASN A 118 -25.70 -8.58 -11.70
C ASN A 118 -25.59 -7.51 -10.62
N ASP A 119 -26.64 -7.29 -9.82
CA ASP A 119 -26.64 -6.30 -8.74
C ASP A 119 -26.10 -6.88 -7.43
N LYS A 120 -26.02 -8.22 -7.34
CA LYS A 120 -25.49 -8.94 -6.18
C LYS A 120 -24.02 -8.63 -5.94
N ILE A 121 -23.66 -8.41 -4.69
CA ILE A 121 -22.29 -8.21 -4.27
C ILE A 121 -21.45 -9.45 -4.52
N ALA A 122 -22.00 -10.66 -4.38
CA ALA A 122 -21.28 -11.90 -4.69
C ALA A 122 -20.77 -11.95 -6.14
N THR A 123 -21.63 -11.63 -7.11
CA THR A 123 -21.28 -11.58 -8.53
C THR A 123 -20.23 -10.50 -8.82
N LYS A 124 -20.37 -9.34 -8.19
CA LYS A 124 -19.44 -8.21 -8.37
C LYS A 124 -18.09 -8.46 -7.72
N LEU A 125 -18.06 -9.15 -6.58
CA LEU A 125 -16.84 -9.62 -5.92
C LEU A 125 -16.05 -10.55 -6.84
N ALA A 126 -16.68 -11.55 -7.45
CA ALA A 126 -16.00 -12.44 -8.39
C ALA A 126 -15.41 -11.67 -9.60
N ALA A 127 -16.15 -10.68 -10.13
CA ALA A 127 -15.65 -9.83 -11.19
C ALA A 127 -14.47 -8.94 -10.74
N TYR A 128 -14.53 -8.40 -9.53
CA TYR A 128 -13.46 -7.61 -8.91
C TYR A 128 -12.20 -8.46 -8.73
N THR A 129 -12.30 -9.64 -8.12
CA THR A 129 -11.15 -10.52 -7.87
C THR A 129 -10.42 -10.86 -9.16
N LYS A 130 -11.18 -11.16 -10.22
CA LYS A 130 -10.60 -11.41 -11.54
C LYS A 130 -9.92 -10.17 -12.14
N ALA A 131 -10.48 -8.99 -11.92
CA ALA A 131 -9.89 -7.73 -12.39
C ALA A 131 -8.62 -7.37 -11.62
N THR A 132 -8.50 -7.81 -10.37
CA THR A 132 -7.32 -7.55 -9.53
C THR A 132 -6.24 -8.63 -9.59
N GLU A 133 -6.50 -9.83 -10.09
CA GLU A 133 -5.57 -10.98 -10.04
C GLU A 133 -4.13 -10.65 -10.50
N THR A 134 -3.96 -10.07 -11.68
CA THR A 134 -2.62 -9.68 -12.17
C THR A 134 -2.00 -8.56 -11.34
N ILE A 135 -2.80 -7.62 -10.85
CA ILE A 135 -2.35 -6.53 -9.96
C ILE A 135 -1.85 -7.12 -8.64
N SER A 136 -2.50 -8.17 -8.13
CA SER A 136 -2.09 -8.93 -6.94
C SER A 136 -0.75 -9.60 -7.08
N GLU A 137 -0.56 -10.28 -8.21
CA GLU A 137 0.69 -10.96 -8.48
C GLU A 137 1.85 -9.98 -8.63
N GLU A 138 1.62 -8.85 -9.29
CA GLU A 138 2.60 -7.78 -9.41
C GLU A 138 2.90 -7.14 -8.06
N ASN A 139 1.88 -6.77 -7.28
CA ASN A 139 2.03 -6.19 -5.94
C ASN A 139 2.79 -7.12 -4.99
N SER A 140 2.48 -8.42 -5.01
CA SER A 140 3.15 -9.42 -4.14
C SER A 140 4.65 -9.54 -4.44
N LYS A 141 5.04 -9.51 -5.72
CA LYS A 141 6.46 -9.49 -6.12
C LYS A 141 7.14 -8.21 -5.61
N LEU A 142 6.46 -7.08 -5.75
CA LEU A 142 6.96 -5.79 -5.31
C LEU A 142 7.10 -5.74 -3.78
N THR A 143 6.18 -6.32 -3.00
CA THR A 143 6.29 -6.38 -1.52
C THR A 143 7.56 -7.10 -1.05
N VAL A 144 7.99 -8.17 -1.72
CA VAL A 144 9.26 -8.86 -1.37
C VAL A 144 10.45 -7.95 -1.59
N GLU A 145 10.49 -7.23 -2.71
CA GLU A 145 11.54 -6.26 -3.01
C GLU A 145 11.51 -5.07 -2.05
N LEU A 146 10.33 -4.59 -1.67
CA LEU A 146 10.13 -3.50 -0.72
C LEU A 146 10.77 -3.80 0.65
N ILE A 147 10.65 -5.05 1.13
CA ILE A 147 11.29 -5.50 2.37
C ILE A 147 12.82 -5.39 2.25
N GLU A 148 13.40 -5.82 1.13
CA GLU A 148 14.84 -5.71 0.89
C GLU A 148 15.30 -4.24 0.87
N GLN A 149 14.56 -3.37 0.16
CA GLN A 149 14.85 -1.95 0.11
C GLN A 149 14.74 -1.29 1.50
N GLY A 150 13.76 -1.69 2.31
CA GLY A 150 13.59 -1.24 3.69
C GLY A 150 14.77 -1.59 4.59
N VAL A 151 15.31 -2.81 4.46
CA VAL A 151 16.53 -3.22 5.20
C VAL A 151 17.74 -2.38 4.78
N ARG A 152 17.93 -2.17 3.46
CA ARG A 152 19.03 -1.35 2.92
C ARG A 152 18.92 0.10 3.36
N LEU A 153 17.72 0.69 3.34
CA LEU A 153 17.48 2.03 3.86
C LEU A 153 17.78 2.11 5.36
N GLY A 154 17.31 1.14 6.14
CA GLY A 154 17.60 1.07 7.57
C GLY A 154 19.09 1.11 7.87
N TYR A 155 19.89 0.38 7.09
CA TYR A 155 21.34 0.45 7.16
C TYR A 155 21.88 1.85 6.83
N LEU A 156 21.43 2.49 5.74
CA LEU A 156 21.86 3.85 5.39
C LEU A 156 21.51 4.88 6.47
N VAL A 157 20.34 4.77 7.09
CA VAL A 157 19.94 5.62 8.22
C VAL A 157 20.90 5.46 9.39
N THR A 158 21.39 4.25 9.68
CA THR A 158 22.41 4.06 10.73
C THR A 158 23.77 4.67 10.36
N GLN A 159 24.18 4.59 9.09
CA GLN A 159 25.47 5.13 8.62
C GLN A 159 25.47 6.66 8.53
N TYR A 160 24.34 7.25 8.12
CA TYR A 160 24.21 8.68 7.83
C TYR A 160 23.27 9.41 8.79
N GLY A 161 23.02 8.84 9.97
CA GLY A 161 22.01 9.35 10.90
C GLY A 161 22.20 10.81 11.32
N THR A 162 23.44 11.30 11.38
CA THR A 162 23.72 12.71 11.66
C THR A 162 23.29 13.61 10.51
N GLN A 163 23.61 13.23 9.27
CA GLN A 163 23.22 13.97 8.06
C GLN A 163 21.70 13.94 7.87
N VAL A 164 21.05 12.80 8.15
CA VAL A 164 19.58 12.66 8.14
C VAL A 164 18.94 13.56 9.21
N ALA A 165 19.48 13.60 10.42
CA ALA A 165 18.97 14.45 11.49
C ALA A 165 19.13 15.94 11.15
N GLN A 166 20.27 16.33 10.57
CA GLN A 166 20.50 17.70 10.10
C GLN A 166 19.52 18.07 8.98
N ALA A 167 19.34 17.22 7.98
CA ALA A 167 18.37 17.43 6.90
C ALA A 167 16.94 17.55 7.44
N THR A 168 16.55 16.69 8.40
CA THR A 168 15.24 16.76 9.05
C THR A 168 15.04 18.08 9.79
N ALA A 169 16.04 18.52 10.56
CA ALA A 169 15.97 19.79 11.29
C ALA A 169 15.87 20.99 10.34
N ILE A 170 16.59 20.96 9.22
CA ILE A 170 16.50 21.96 8.15
C ILE A 170 15.11 21.95 7.51
N ASN A 171 14.55 20.78 7.18
CA ASN A 171 13.23 20.69 6.55
C ASN A 171 12.11 21.17 7.48
N VAL A 172 12.18 20.87 8.79
CA VAL A 172 11.22 21.41 9.77
C VAL A 172 11.37 22.92 9.93
N ALA A 173 12.60 23.43 10.02
CA ALA A 173 12.85 24.86 10.14
C ALA A 173 12.38 25.60 8.88
N THR A 174 12.79 25.13 7.70
CA THR A 174 12.40 25.74 6.42
C THR A 174 10.91 25.58 6.16
N GLY A 175 10.26 24.46 6.47
CA GLY A 175 8.80 24.31 6.36
C GLY A 175 8.01 25.30 7.22
N PHE A 176 8.57 25.76 8.34
CA PHE A 176 7.97 26.82 9.18
C PHE A 176 8.20 28.23 8.60
N PHE A 177 9.18 28.40 7.70
CA PHE A 177 9.61 29.70 7.15
C PHE A 177 9.54 29.81 5.61
N LYS A 178 9.13 28.77 4.87
CA LYS A 178 9.27 28.70 3.40
C LYS A 178 8.13 29.41 2.66
N SER A 179 8.57 30.34 1.81
CA SER A 179 7.96 30.72 0.53
C SER A 179 8.36 29.69 -0.55
N ASP A 180 7.49 29.44 -1.54
CA ASP A 180 7.52 28.33 -2.53
C ASP A 180 8.80 28.15 -3.39
N ASP A 181 9.79 29.06 -3.34
CA ASP A 181 10.90 29.13 -4.32
C ASP A 181 12.26 28.56 -3.85
N ALA A 182 12.35 27.91 -2.69
CA ALA A 182 13.64 27.38 -2.22
C ALA A 182 13.87 25.93 -2.66
N GLU A 183 14.64 25.75 -3.75
CA GLU A 183 15.19 24.47 -4.20
C GLU A 183 15.91 23.75 -3.05
N GLU A 184 15.50 22.51 -2.79
CA GLU A 184 16.09 21.68 -1.74
C GLU A 184 17.41 21.08 -2.25
N GLU A 185 18.52 21.36 -1.55
CA GLU A 185 19.82 20.83 -1.94
C GLU A 185 19.85 19.30 -1.78
N LEU A 186 20.22 18.60 -2.85
CA LEU A 186 20.32 17.15 -2.85
C LEU A 186 21.61 16.72 -2.14
N THR A 187 21.47 16.33 -0.88
CA THR A 187 22.53 15.81 -0.01
C THR A 187 22.26 14.36 0.31
N VAL A 188 23.23 13.64 0.89
CA VAL A 188 22.99 12.28 1.39
C VAL A 188 21.83 12.25 2.40
N GLY A 189 21.72 13.26 3.26
CA GLY A 189 20.64 13.35 4.25
C GLY A 189 19.26 13.51 3.62
N THR A 190 19.11 14.46 2.70
CA THR A 190 17.83 14.71 2.01
C THR A 190 17.45 13.56 1.07
N ALA A 191 18.43 12.93 0.41
CA ALA A 191 18.18 11.78 -0.45
C ALA A 191 17.74 10.52 0.32
N VAL A 192 18.30 10.30 1.52
CA VAL A 192 17.85 9.22 2.43
C VAL A 192 16.46 9.51 3.00
N LEU A 193 16.13 10.78 3.27
CA LEU A 193 14.76 11.18 3.67
C LEU A 193 13.76 10.94 2.54
N ARG A 194 14.09 11.33 1.30
CA ARG A 194 13.24 11.05 0.13
C ARG A 194 12.98 9.56 -0.03
N ALA A 195 14.00 8.71 0.09
CA ALA A 195 13.85 7.25 0.03
C ALA A 195 12.97 6.70 1.15
N LYS A 196 13.04 7.29 2.35
CA LYS A 196 12.16 6.93 3.47
C LYS A 196 10.70 7.25 3.14
N ASP A 197 10.43 8.43 2.59
CA ASP A 197 9.08 8.86 2.24
C ASP A 197 8.51 8.00 1.08
N GLN A 198 9.33 7.73 0.06
CA GLN A 198 9.01 6.77 -1.00
C GLN A 198 8.63 5.41 -0.44
N LEU A 199 9.47 4.80 0.41
CA LEU A 199 9.17 3.50 1.00
C LEU A 199 7.93 3.51 1.90
N ALA A 200 7.65 4.60 2.60
CA ALA A 200 6.44 4.72 3.42
C ALA A 200 5.18 4.69 2.55
N LEU A 201 5.15 5.46 1.45
CA LEU A 201 4.04 5.49 0.50
C LEU A 201 3.85 4.15 -0.21
N LEU A 202 4.95 3.48 -0.57
CA LEU A 202 4.92 2.15 -1.17
C LEU A 202 4.35 1.10 -0.21
N ASN A 203 4.73 1.14 1.08
CA ASN A 203 4.13 0.25 2.08
C ASN A 203 2.63 0.51 2.25
N GLU A 204 2.22 1.78 2.20
CA GLU A 204 0.81 2.15 2.34
C GLU A 204 -0.05 1.60 1.19
N ILE A 205 0.37 1.82 -0.07
CA ILE A 205 -0.39 1.31 -1.21
C ILE A 205 -0.35 -0.21 -1.32
N ASN A 206 0.78 -0.85 -0.97
CA ASN A 206 0.87 -2.30 -0.93
C ASN A 206 -0.09 -2.89 0.10
N GLY A 207 -0.17 -2.29 1.29
CA GLY A 207 -1.08 -2.73 2.34
C GLY A 207 -2.55 -2.58 1.94
N LEU A 208 -2.92 -1.53 1.21
CA LEU A 208 -4.28 -1.38 0.68
C LEU A 208 -4.63 -2.47 -0.35
N ILE A 209 -3.71 -2.73 -1.28
CA ILE A 209 -3.88 -3.73 -2.33
C ILE A 209 -3.96 -5.14 -1.72
N GLU A 210 -3.07 -5.46 -0.78
CA GLU A 210 -3.02 -6.75 -0.07
C GLU A 210 -4.27 -6.98 0.79
N ALA A 211 -4.75 -5.97 1.51
CA ALA A 211 -5.97 -6.08 2.32
C ALA A 211 -7.21 -6.42 1.47
N ASP A 212 -7.37 -5.77 0.31
CA ASP A 212 -8.48 -6.07 -0.59
C ASP A 212 -8.35 -7.48 -1.22
N GLN A 213 -7.12 -7.97 -1.43
CA GLN A 213 -6.83 -9.31 -1.94
C GLN A 213 -7.10 -10.41 -0.93
N ASP A 214 -6.63 -10.24 0.31
CA ASP A 214 -6.82 -11.21 1.38
C ASP A 214 -8.31 -11.51 1.57
N VAL A 215 -9.15 -10.47 1.49
CA VAL A 215 -10.60 -10.63 1.58
C VAL A 215 -11.16 -11.32 0.33
N ALA A 216 -10.72 -10.93 -0.86
CA ALA A 216 -11.15 -11.53 -2.12
C ALA A 216 -10.80 -13.04 -2.21
N GLU A 217 -9.58 -13.43 -1.86
CA GLU A 217 -9.14 -14.82 -1.84
C GLU A 217 -9.83 -15.64 -0.75
N SER A 218 -10.00 -15.05 0.44
CA SER A 218 -10.71 -15.70 1.54
C SER A 218 -12.15 -16.07 1.17
N LEU A 219 -12.82 -15.19 0.42
CA LEU A 219 -14.18 -15.41 -0.08
C LEU A 219 -14.24 -16.52 -1.13
N ILE A 220 -13.30 -16.54 -2.09
CA ILE A 220 -13.22 -17.61 -3.09
C ILE A 220 -12.98 -18.97 -2.41
N ASN A 221 -11.98 -19.05 -1.53
CA ASN A 221 -11.63 -20.28 -0.83
C ASN A 221 -12.78 -20.84 0.02
N LEU A 222 -13.59 -19.96 0.61
CA LEU A 222 -14.74 -20.37 1.39
C LEU A 222 -15.91 -20.82 0.50
N GLN A 223 -16.12 -20.15 -0.63
CA GLN A 223 -17.14 -20.56 -1.61
C GLN A 223 -16.83 -21.92 -2.23
N GLU A 224 -15.58 -22.18 -2.61
CA GLU A 224 -15.14 -23.50 -3.08
C GLU A 224 -15.36 -24.60 -2.02
N GLN A 225 -15.12 -24.30 -0.74
CA GLN A 225 -15.35 -25.24 0.35
C GLN A 225 -16.82 -25.55 0.59
N LEU A 226 -17.71 -24.58 0.38
CA LEU A 226 -19.15 -24.77 0.49
C LEU A 226 -19.70 -25.58 -0.68
N ASP A 227 -19.24 -25.28 -1.90
CA ASP A 227 -19.61 -26.02 -3.11
C ASP A 227 -19.13 -27.47 -3.07
N ALA A 228 -17.96 -27.74 -2.47
CA ALA A 228 -17.44 -29.10 -2.26
C ALA A 228 -18.17 -29.90 -1.17
N ARG A 229 -19.00 -29.25 -0.35
CA ARG A 229 -19.80 -29.88 0.73
C ARG A 229 -21.26 -30.08 0.37
N GLY A 230 -21.74 -29.48 -0.73
CA GLY A 230 -23.07 -29.69 -1.31
C GLY A 230 -23.12 -30.84 -2.30
#